data_AF-A0A165NX65-F1
#
_entry.id   AF-A0A165NX65-F1
#
_cell.length_a   1.000
_cell.length_b   1.000
_cell.length_c   1.000
_cell.angle_alpha   90.00
_cell.angle_beta   90.00
_cell.angle_gamma   90.00
#
_symmetry.space_group_name_H-M   'P 1'
#
loop_
_entity.id
_entity.type
_entity.pdbx_description
1 polymer ?
#
loop_
_entity_poly.entity_id
_entity_poly.type
_entity_poly.pdbx_seq_one_letter_code
_entity_poly.pdbx_strand_id
1 'polypeptide(L)'
;MSLTAMPDDVLFMICHTTFLYGGTIFLKFRTRPGEATSWIRRRTPLWSLSRTCSRIRNFCMALMFRSTRLYSDPTHQRSDRELPATLWPYVRSVNLSMMRPCADIATDRAFLCQLPRLVEIHLSVERTAANFDVALSMPSVETLCIQGDESDMLPHVIVDSDALPALRHFSLKYWKRLHGFYRTSIEELYTEMRSLWRILEPHRSCLETLSIPGESMAFTFYAYAPWPALRELEIVGLSPPPQLPIASVLAMMPALRRFKFNVMLMPGTPPVQLVPPSSADKGAISTLAALPPLEALTVPFPVQEVDDLIFSHLSTSNSFRELRLIDGPVSFHEWRRLTWEQHPVVFLYHLHLCSTLGAMRIFSTMTTGNIEHLELVVYQDIFEMRMLAEIARVCPRLSFFEYRRVRTWTYDPWAGTETNRQVPVDQLGEAFAAFRHLRTLRLDLDFTFPYQWSADFVDPETKETHTRNAFPEIAEYLLAQAQRIIRGAQWPESFRRLSLFSHFEWIRRGDEMKVGFRDYWREYIVSEGYVSELRPNTDRQEWKELEDIRERLMDDWISKLESKDSERDWTGAVDDWISRMLKRVASAPDSTSGE
;
A
#
# COMPACT_ATOMS: atom_id res chain seq x y z
N MET A 1 3.30 9.65 39.55
CA MET A 1 4.76 9.41 39.61
C MET A 1 5.47 10.47 38.79
N SER A 2 6.59 11.02 39.27
CA SER A 2 7.41 11.92 38.45
C SER A 2 8.08 11.14 37.31
N LEU A 3 8.00 11.63 36.08
CA LEU A 3 8.71 11.05 34.92
C LEU A 3 10.21 10.95 35.18
N THR A 4 10.79 11.85 35.98
CA THR A 4 12.23 11.82 36.31
C THR A 4 12.63 10.65 37.21
N ALA A 5 11.68 10.05 37.92
CA ALA A 5 11.92 8.92 38.82
C ALA A 5 11.68 7.56 38.16
N MET A 6 11.22 7.53 36.90
CA MET A 6 10.97 6.28 36.18
C MET A 6 12.28 5.60 35.76
N PRO A 7 12.31 4.25 35.72
CA PRO A 7 13.38 3.48 35.09
C PRO A 7 13.60 3.84 33.61
N ASP A 8 14.83 3.67 33.11
CA ASP A 8 15.22 4.05 31.74
C ASP A 8 14.46 3.27 30.66
N ASP A 9 14.20 1.99 30.89
CA ASP A 9 13.42 1.11 30.02
C ASP A 9 11.96 1.59 29.89
N VAL A 10 11.35 2.02 31.00
CA VAL A 10 9.99 2.59 31.00
C VAL A 10 9.95 3.91 30.24
N LEU A 11 10.92 4.80 30.48
CA LEU A 11 11.01 6.07 29.74
C LEU A 11 11.24 5.87 28.25
N PHE A 12 12.09 4.91 27.88
CA PHE A 12 12.32 4.54 26.50
C PHE A 12 11.04 4.02 25.85
N MET A 13 10.30 3.12 26.51
CA MET A 13 9.00 2.63 26.02
C MET A 13 8.00 3.78 25.83
N ILE A 14 7.85 4.69 26.80
CA ILE A 14 6.95 5.85 26.66
C ILE A 14 7.33 6.70 25.45
N CYS A 15 8.62 7.03 25.29
CA CYS A 15 9.09 7.82 24.16
C CYS A 15 8.89 7.06 22.83
N HIS A 16 9.18 5.76 22.79
CA HIS A 16 9.03 4.94 21.59
C HIS A 16 7.57 4.80 21.17
N THR A 17 6.66 4.53 22.12
CA THR A 17 5.21 4.50 21.86
C THR A 17 4.74 5.86 21.34
N THR A 18 5.18 6.95 21.97
CA THR A 18 4.87 8.31 21.51
C THR A 18 5.39 8.59 20.09
N PHE A 19 6.57 8.07 19.75
CA PHE A 19 7.13 8.15 18.39
C PHE A 19 6.25 7.41 17.38
N LEU A 20 5.84 6.18 17.70
CA LEU A 20 4.99 5.37 16.82
C LEU A 20 3.65 6.04 16.51
N TYR A 21 3.03 6.71 17.50
CA TYR A 21 1.79 7.46 17.30
C TYR A 21 2.00 8.86 16.68
N GLY A 22 3.14 9.49 16.94
CA GLY A 22 3.43 10.86 16.51
C GLY A 22 4.05 11.00 15.12
N GLY A 23 4.47 9.89 14.51
CA GLY A 23 5.11 9.86 13.19
C GLY A 23 6.56 10.37 13.19
N THR A 24 7.25 10.14 12.07
CA THR A 24 8.64 10.55 11.86
C THR A 24 8.78 12.07 11.73
N ILE A 25 9.84 12.65 12.31
CA ILE A 25 10.13 14.07 12.11
C ILE A 25 10.57 14.30 10.66
N PHE A 26 9.84 15.16 9.96
CA PHE A 26 10.29 15.70 8.69
C PHE A 26 11.12 16.95 8.98
N LEU A 27 12.45 16.80 8.91
CA LEU A 27 13.32 17.96 8.76
C LEU A 27 13.12 18.48 7.34
N LYS A 28 12.38 19.58 7.19
CA LYS A 28 12.25 20.28 5.92
C LYS A 28 12.83 21.66 6.07
N PHE A 29 13.92 21.91 5.36
CA PHE A 29 14.46 23.24 5.19
C PHE A 29 13.48 24.08 4.40
N ARG A 30 12.96 25.13 5.03
CA ARG A 30 12.25 26.19 4.33
C ARG A 30 12.66 27.47 5.02
N THR A 31 13.62 28.19 4.47
CA THR A 31 13.92 29.55 4.94
C THR A 31 13.10 30.50 4.09
N ARG A 32 12.15 31.21 4.71
CA ARG A 32 11.74 32.48 4.14
C ARG A 32 12.88 33.47 4.41
N PRO A 33 13.21 34.37 3.48
CA PRO A 33 14.18 35.43 3.75
C PRO A 33 13.74 36.20 5.01
N GLY A 34 14.52 36.10 6.10
CA GLY A 34 14.27 36.79 7.37
C GLY A 34 13.66 35.96 8.52
N GLU A 35 13.28 34.69 8.33
CA GLU A 35 12.84 33.81 9.44
C GLU A 35 13.98 32.90 9.94
N ALA A 36 14.11 32.76 11.26
CA ALA A 36 15.04 31.80 11.85
C ALA A 36 14.77 30.37 11.33
N THR A 37 15.82 29.64 10.97
CA THR A 37 15.75 28.26 10.49
C THR A 37 15.03 27.36 11.49
N SER A 38 13.74 27.11 11.26
CA SER A 38 12.99 26.13 12.04
C SER A 38 13.13 24.76 11.38
N TRP A 39 13.79 23.84 12.08
CA TRP A 39 14.14 22.52 11.57
C TRP A 39 12.95 21.56 11.55
N ILE A 40 11.80 21.93 12.11
CA ILE A 40 10.72 21.00 12.44
C ILE A 40 9.42 21.47 11.80
N ARG A 41 8.98 20.77 10.74
CA ARG A 41 7.75 21.12 10.01
C ARG A 41 6.47 20.62 10.69
N ARG A 42 6.59 19.62 11.57
CA ARG A 42 5.50 19.11 12.41
C ARG A 42 6.01 18.91 13.83
N ARG A 43 5.37 19.58 14.80
CA ARG A 43 5.66 19.38 16.22
C ARG A 43 5.27 17.96 16.60
N THR A 44 6.24 17.06 16.68
CA THR A 44 5.99 15.74 17.24
C THR A 44 5.75 15.86 18.74
N PRO A 45 4.92 15.02 19.36
CA PRO A 45 4.75 15.03 20.81
C PRO A 45 6.08 14.80 21.56
N LEU A 46 7.05 14.13 20.92
CA LEU A 46 8.43 13.99 21.40
C LEU A 46 9.16 15.32 21.59
N TRP A 47 8.86 16.34 20.78
CA TRP A 47 9.48 17.65 20.95
C TRP A 47 9.11 18.24 22.31
N SER A 48 7.83 18.18 22.69
CA SER A 48 7.37 18.65 24.00
C SER A 48 8.00 17.84 25.13
N LEU A 49 8.08 16.51 24.99
CA LEU A 49 8.75 15.64 25.97
C LEU A 49 10.23 15.98 26.12
N SER A 50 10.94 16.25 25.03
CA SER A 50 12.37 16.57 25.04
C SER A 50 12.71 17.86 25.80
N ARG A 51 11.72 18.74 26.01
CA ARG A 51 11.89 19.99 26.75
C ARG A 51 11.71 19.84 28.26
N THR A 52 11.30 18.67 28.74
CA THR A 52 10.99 18.43 30.16
C THR A 52 12.25 18.33 31.03
N CYS A 53 13.21 17.47 30.66
CA CYS A 53 14.50 17.33 31.35
C CYS A 53 15.58 16.76 30.43
N SER A 54 16.86 16.90 30.81
CA SER A 54 18.01 16.45 30.02
C SER A 54 18.02 14.93 29.75
N ARG A 55 17.58 14.13 30.72
CA ARG A 55 17.51 12.66 30.60
C ARG A 55 16.50 12.24 29.52
N ILE A 56 15.26 12.75 29.61
CA ILE A 56 14.21 12.49 28.60
C ILE A 56 14.62 13.06 27.25
N ARG A 57 15.24 14.26 27.23
CA ARG A 57 15.79 14.84 26.01
C ARG A 57 16.69 13.85 25.28
N ASN A 58 17.66 13.23 25.95
CA ASN A 58 18.60 12.30 25.33
C ASN A 58 17.89 11.08 24.69
N PHE A 59 16.87 10.52 25.34
CA PHE A 59 16.05 9.46 24.74
C PHE A 59 15.26 9.95 23.53
N CYS A 60 14.64 11.11 23.64
CA CYS A 60 13.90 11.72 22.53
C CYS A 60 14.83 12.01 21.36
N MET A 61 16.06 12.52 21.56
CA MET A 61 17.01 12.83 20.48
C MET A 61 17.27 11.61 19.58
N ALA A 62 17.52 10.44 20.19
CA ALA A 62 17.80 9.21 19.46
C ALA A 62 16.61 8.75 18.58
N LEU A 63 15.37 9.00 19.00
CA LEU A 63 14.17 8.66 18.25
C LEU A 63 13.81 9.74 17.21
N MET A 64 13.86 11.00 17.62
CA MET A 64 13.54 12.18 16.81
C MET A 64 14.46 12.33 15.59
N PHE A 65 15.75 12.04 15.77
CA PHE A 65 16.78 12.20 14.74
C PHE A 65 17.26 10.86 14.16
N ARG A 66 16.58 9.75 14.47
CA ARG A 66 16.91 8.42 13.91
C ARG A 66 16.90 8.42 12.40
N SER A 67 15.89 9.05 11.82
CA SER A 67 15.73 9.21 10.38
C SER A 67 15.77 10.69 10.03
N THR A 68 16.58 11.05 9.06
CA THR A 68 16.63 12.40 8.50
C THR A 68 16.25 12.35 7.04
N ARG A 69 15.53 13.37 6.57
CA ARG A 69 15.26 13.55 5.15
C ARG A 69 15.97 14.81 4.69
N LEU A 70 16.84 14.66 3.70
CA LEU A 70 17.53 15.76 3.06
C LEU A 70 16.78 16.11 1.78
N TYR A 71 16.31 17.35 1.74
CA TYR A 71 15.70 17.94 0.55
C TYR A 71 16.69 18.89 -0.10
N SER A 72 16.97 18.68 -1.39
CA SER A 72 17.70 19.66 -2.17
C SER A 72 16.75 20.75 -2.65
N ASP A 73 16.58 21.83 -1.89
CA ASP A 73 15.89 23.02 -2.39
C ASP A 73 16.83 23.80 -3.33
N PRO A 74 16.50 23.98 -4.62
CA PRO A 74 17.34 24.68 -5.58
C PRO A 74 17.57 26.16 -5.25
N THR A 75 16.77 26.75 -4.35
CA THR A 75 16.83 28.16 -3.99
C THR A 75 17.64 28.46 -2.73
N HIS A 76 18.03 27.44 -1.96
CA HIS A 76 18.75 27.62 -0.71
C HIS A 76 20.23 27.29 -0.83
N GLN A 77 21.06 28.21 -0.33
CA GLN A 77 22.51 28.04 -0.24
C GLN A 77 22.87 26.87 0.70
N ARG A 78 23.97 26.20 0.36
CA ARG A 78 24.41 24.91 0.90
C ARG A 78 24.68 24.91 2.41
N SER A 79 25.09 26.04 2.99
CA SER A 79 25.38 26.18 4.43
C SER A 79 24.18 25.88 5.32
N ASP A 80 22.96 26.04 4.80
CA ASP A 80 21.75 25.83 5.59
C ASP A 80 21.38 24.36 5.69
N ARG A 81 22.04 23.45 4.96
CA ARG A 81 21.68 22.01 4.88
C ARG A 81 22.41 21.12 5.89
N GLU A 82 23.43 21.64 6.58
CA GLU A 82 24.26 20.82 7.46
C GLU A 82 23.52 20.52 8.75
N LEU A 83 23.12 19.26 8.91
CA LEU A 83 22.65 18.75 10.19
C LEU A 83 23.73 19.05 11.24
N PRO A 84 23.42 19.71 12.38
CA PRO A 84 24.42 20.00 13.40
C PRO A 84 25.18 18.74 13.81
N ALA A 85 26.51 18.84 13.95
CA ALA A 85 27.38 17.70 14.26
C ALA A 85 26.98 16.95 15.54
N THR A 86 26.32 17.65 16.47
CA THR A 86 25.76 17.08 17.70
C THR A 86 24.65 16.06 17.45
N LEU A 87 24.06 16.02 16.25
CA LEU A 87 22.97 15.11 15.87
C LEU A 87 23.46 13.89 15.10
N TRP A 88 24.64 13.93 14.47
CA TRP A 88 25.17 12.84 13.64
C TRP A 88 25.18 11.47 14.33
N PRO A 89 25.51 11.34 15.63
CA PRO A 89 25.52 10.04 16.31
C PRO A 89 24.14 9.38 16.47
N TYR A 90 23.05 10.11 16.22
CA TYR A 90 21.69 9.60 16.32
C TYR A 90 21.11 9.17 14.97
N VAL A 91 21.69 9.63 13.85
CA VAL A 91 21.19 9.34 12.52
C VAL A 91 21.55 7.91 12.13
N ARG A 92 20.51 7.12 11.84
CA ARG A 92 20.63 5.74 11.33
C ARG A 92 20.07 5.57 9.93
N SER A 93 19.13 6.43 9.55
CA SER A 93 18.43 6.38 8.27
C SER A 93 18.48 7.75 7.61
N VAL A 94 18.89 7.80 6.34
CA VAL A 94 18.93 9.03 5.55
C VAL A 94 18.05 8.84 4.34
N ASN A 95 17.09 9.74 4.13
CA ASN A 95 16.29 9.82 2.91
C ASN A 95 16.77 11.03 2.09
N LEU A 96 17.46 10.76 0.98
CA LEU A 96 17.91 11.75 0.02
C LEU A 96 16.82 11.95 -1.02
N SER A 97 16.04 13.02 -0.87
CA SER A 97 15.04 13.45 -1.84
C SER A 97 15.59 14.63 -2.63
N MET A 98 16.11 14.36 -3.81
CA MET A 98 16.77 15.37 -4.62
C MET A 98 15.86 15.80 -5.76
N MET A 99 15.51 17.09 -5.78
CA MET A 99 14.74 17.68 -6.87
C MET A 99 15.62 18.06 -8.10
N ARG A 100 16.94 17.82 -8.01
CA ARG A 100 17.92 18.08 -9.07
C ARG A 100 19.11 17.12 -8.98
N PRO A 101 19.74 16.77 -10.11
CA PRO A 101 21.04 16.10 -10.10
C PRO A 101 22.00 16.96 -9.27
N CYS A 102 22.49 16.40 -8.17
CA CYS A 102 23.34 17.13 -7.26
C CYS A 102 24.60 17.53 -8.02
N ALA A 103 24.90 18.83 -8.09
CA ALA A 103 26.16 19.32 -8.65
C ALA A 103 27.37 18.92 -7.80
N ASP A 104 27.19 18.25 -6.65
CA ASP A 104 28.28 17.89 -5.76
C ASP A 104 28.05 16.58 -4.99
N ILE A 105 28.17 15.46 -5.72
CA ILE A 105 28.23 14.08 -5.20
C ILE A 105 29.27 13.93 -4.08
N ALA A 106 30.39 14.65 -4.17
CA ALA A 106 31.44 14.61 -3.16
C ALA A 106 30.95 15.16 -1.82
N THR A 107 30.00 16.09 -1.83
CA THR A 107 29.33 16.60 -0.61
C THR A 107 28.47 15.55 0.04
N ASP A 108 27.61 14.91 -0.75
CA ASP A 108 26.70 13.90 -0.21
C ASP A 108 27.52 12.74 0.36
N ARG A 109 28.61 12.37 -0.32
CA ARG A 109 29.59 11.41 0.22
C ARG A 109 30.23 11.89 1.51
N ALA A 110 30.76 13.11 1.55
CA ALA A 110 31.41 13.66 2.73
C ALA A 110 30.45 13.73 3.93
N PHE A 111 29.19 14.10 3.69
CA PHE A 111 28.14 14.12 4.70
C PHE A 111 27.82 12.71 5.21
N LEU A 112 27.59 11.73 4.33
CA LEU A 112 27.27 10.37 4.76
C LEU A 112 28.43 9.73 5.52
N CYS A 113 29.68 10.01 5.14
CA CYS A 113 30.88 9.59 5.89
C CYS A 113 30.94 10.14 7.33
N GLN A 114 30.25 11.25 7.62
CA GLN A 114 30.20 11.85 8.96
C GLN A 114 29.14 11.20 9.86
N LEU A 115 28.35 10.25 9.36
CA LEU A 115 27.27 9.58 10.09
C LEU A 115 27.73 8.19 10.57
N PRO A 116 28.32 8.07 11.77
CA PRO A 116 28.98 6.85 12.23
C PRO A 116 28.04 5.66 12.49
N ARG A 117 26.73 5.89 12.47
CA ARG A 117 25.69 4.88 12.73
C ARG A 117 24.70 4.75 11.57
N LEU A 118 25.07 5.23 10.39
CA LEU A 118 24.23 5.12 9.20
C LEU A 118 24.10 3.65 8.79
N VAL A 119 22.88 3.14 8.77
CA VAL A 119 22.55 1.76 8.40
C VAL A 119 21.60 1.71 7.21
N GLU A 120 20.78 2.75 7.02
CA GLU A 120 19.73 2.79 5.99
C GLU A 120 19.90 4.04 5.12
N ILE A 121 19.90 3.84 3.80
CA ILE A 121 19.85 4.93 2.82
C ILE A 121 18.63 4.74 1.93
N HIS A 122 17.81 5.78 1.84
CA HIS A 122 16.68 5.87 0.91
C HIS A 122 17.00 6.95 -0.13
N LEU A 123 17.05 6.58 -1.40
CA LEU A 123 17.27 7.48 -2.52
C LEU A 123 15.95 7.72 -3.25
N SER A 124 15.49 8.96 -3.33
CA SER A 124 14.42 9.38 -4.24
C SER A 124 15.07 9.80 -5.56
N VAL A 125 14.91 9.01 -6.63
CA VAL A 125 15.62 9.23 -7.89
C VAL A 125 14.82 10.17 -8.78
N GLU A 126 15.28 11.41 -8.89
CA GLU A 126 15.02 12.30 -10.03
C GLU A 126 16.30 12.47 -10.88
N ARG A 127 16.98 11.35 -11.20
CA ARG A 127 18.25 11.24 -11.96
C ARG A 127 19.52 11.52 -11.16
N THR A 128 20.29 10.48 -10.85
CA THR A 128 21.78 10.47 -10.90
C THR A 128 22.37 9.11 -10.49
N ALA A 129 23.32 8.62 -11.28
CA ALA A 129 24.12 7.40 -11.01
C ALA A 129 24.99 7.52 -9.78
N ALA A 130 25.55 8.70 -9.64
CA ALA A 130 26.61 8.93 -8.68
C ALA A 130 26.11 8.87 -7.23
N ASN A 131 24.83 9.16 -6.97
CA ASN A 131 24.25 8.99 -5.64
C ASN A 131 24.15 7.51 -5.24
N PHE A 132 23.97 6.64 -6.22
CA PHE A 132 23.95 5.20 -6.00
C PHE A 132 25.36 4.68 -5.66
N ASP A 133 26.39 5.12 -6.40
CA ASP A 133 27.80 4.80 -6.09
C ASP A 133 28.18 5.27 -4.68
N VAL A 134 27.75 6.49 -4.30
CA VAL A 134 28.00 7.03 -2.96
C VAL A 134 27.35 6.15 -1.89
N ALA A 135 26.08 5.78 -2.06
CA ALA A 135 25.38 4.93 -1.10
C ALA A 135 26.04 3.55 -0.94
N LEU A 136 26.47 2.94 -2.06
CA LEU A 136 27.21 1.68 -2.06
C LEU A 136 28.64 1.80 -1.53
N SER A 137 29.20 3.00 -1.40
CA SER A 137 30.54 3.18 -0.82
C SER A 137 30.54 3.26 0.72
N MET A 138 29.37 3.19 1.36
CA MET A 138 29.22 3.32 2.80
C MET A 138 29.26 1.94 3.49
N PRO A 139 30.34 1.58 4.20
CA PRO A 139 30.55 0.21 4.68
C PRO A 139 29.55 -0.26 5.74
N SER A 140 28.90 0.67 6.46
CA SER A 140 27.92 0.36 7.51
C SER A 140 26.49 0.21 7.03
N VAL A 141 26.22 0.44 5.74
CA VAL A 141 24.86 0.41 5.19
C VAL A 141 24.41 -1.03 5.00
N GLU A 142 23.32 -1.41 5.65
CA GLU A 142 22.70 -2.73 5.49
C GLU A 142 21.43 -2.65 4.63
N THR A 143 20.83 -1.46 4.50
CA THR A 143 19.57 -1.24 3.79
C THR A 143 19.73 -0.14 2.76
N LEU A 144 19.51 -0.49 1.50
CA LEU A 144 19.49 0.46 0.40
C LEU A 144 18.13 0.40 -0.31
N CYS A 145 17.39 1.50 -0.20
CA CYS A 145 16.09 1.66 -0.84
C CYS A 145 16.19 2.75 -1.91
N ILE A 146 15.73 2.45 -3.12
CA ILE A 146 15.74 3.35 -4.25
C ILE A 146 14.32 3.43 -4.77
N GLN A 147 13.79 4.64 -4.77
CA GLN A 147 12.44 4.94 -5.18
C GLN A 147 12.49 6.06 -6.21
N GLY A 148 12.09 5.79 -7.45
CA GLY A 148 12.12 6.78 -8.52
C GLY A 148 10.73 7.16 -9.00
N ASP A 149 10.55 8.45 -9.23
CA ASP A 149 9.34 9.05 -9.78
C ASP A 149 9.37 9.07 -11.32
N GLU A 150 10.52 8.93 -11.96
CA GLU A 150 10.59 8.96 -13.41
C GLU A 150 11.04 7.60 -13.96
N SER A 151 10.90 7.44 -15.27
CA SER A 151 11.35 6.26 -16.03
C SER A 151 12.87 6.13 -16.10
N ASP A 152 13.59 6.83 -15.23
CA ASP A 152 15.02 6.87 -15.25
C ASP A 152 15.54 5.52 -14.78
N MET A 153 16.08 4.80 -15.74
CA MET A 153 16.76 3.52 -15.55
C MET A 153 17.89 3.67 -14.55
N LEU A 154 18.23 2.59 -13.84
CA LEU A 154 19.50 2.56 -13.13
C LEU A 154 20.60 2.87 -14.13
N PRO A 155 21.32 3.98 -13.92
CA PRO A 155 22.41 4.34 -14.80
C PRO A 155 23.52 3.29 -14.69
N HIS A 156 24.47 3.33 -15.62
CA HIS A 156 25.66 2.47 -15.56
C HIS A 156 26.37 2.68 -14.23
N VAL A 157 26.25 1.67 -13.35
CA VAL A 157 26.92 1.70 -12.06
C VAL A 157 28.33 1.15 -12.26
N ILE A 158 29.32 1.98 -11.94
CA ILE A 158 30.73 1.58 -11.89
C ILE A 158 31.04 1.28 -10.44
N VAL A 159 30.56 0.13 -9.96
CA VAL A 159 30.90 -0.35 -8.63
C VAL A 159 32.30 -0.94 -8.66
N ASP A 160 33.17 -0.44 -7.80
CA ASP A 160 34.41 -1.14 -7.47
C ASP A 160 34.08 -2.29 -6.51
N SER A 161 34.31 -3.53 -6.95
CA SER A 161 33.81 -4.76 -6.30
C SER A 161 34.31 -4.95 -4.86
N ASP A 162 35.45 -4.37 -4.52
CA ASP A 162 36.19 -4.75 -3.32
C ASP A 162 35.70 -4.09 -2.03
N ALA A 163 34.76 -3.12 -2.12
CA ALA A 163 34.33 -2.31 -0.97
C ALA A 163 32.81 -2.24 -0.77
N LEU A 164 32.06 -3.19 -1.33
CA LEU A 164 30.60 -3.23 -1.16
C LEU A 164 30.20 -3.54 0.29
N PRO A 165 29.23 -2.81 0.86
CA PRO A 165 28.75 -3.05 2.22
C PRO A 165 27.93 -4.33 2.30
N ALA A 166 27.82 -4.95 3.47
CA ALA A 166 27.04 -6.18 3.63
C ALA A 166 25.51 -5.91 3.59
N LEU A 167 24.96 -5.66 2.40
CA LEU A 167 23.54 -5.39 2.22
C LEU A 167 22.68 -6.58 2.64
N ARG A 168 21.73 -6.31 3.52
CA ARG A 168 20.67 -7.24 3.97
C ARG A 168 19.33 -6.90 3.32
N HIS A 169 19.10 -5.64 3.00
CA HIS A 169 17.86 -5.20 2.34
C HIS A 169 18.21 -4.35 1.12
N PHE A 170 17.73 -4.77 -0.05
CA PHE A 170 17.85 -4.02 -1.28
C PHE A 170 16.46 -3.85 -1.91
N SER A 171 16.08 -2.61 -2.18
CA SER A 171 14.81 -2.29 -2.83
C SER A 171 15.03 -1.31 -3.95
N LEU A 172 14.58 -1.65 -5.15
CA LEU A 172 14.55 -0.80 -6.32
C LEU A 172 13.11 -0.76 -6.84
N LYS A 173 12.45 0.39 -6.67
CA LYS A 173 11.05 0.58 -7.06
C LYS A 173 10.89 1.85 -7.87
N TYR A 174 10.30 1.73 -9.06
CA TYR A 174 9.96 2.88 -9.89
C TYR A 174 8.47 2.85 -10.18
N TRP A 175 7.73 3.66 -9.45
CA TRP A 175 6.26 3.59 -9.48
C TRP A 175 5.67 4.18 -10.77
N LYS A 176 6.37 5.12 -11.40
CA LYS A 176 5.97 5.76 -12.67
C LYS A 176 6.65 5.16 -13.89
N ARG A 177 7.52 4.17 -13.72
CA ARG A 177 8.27 3.53 -14.81
C ARG A 177 7.35 2.87 -15.83
N LEU A 178 6.20 2.37 -15.39
CA LEU A 178 5.14 1.89 -16.27
C LEU A 178 4.69 2.96 -17.29
N HIS A 179 4.67 4.23 -16.92
CA HIS A 179 4.33 5.33 -17.84
C HIS A 179 5.43 5.67 -18.84
N GLY A 180 6.69 5.28 -18.58
CA GLY A 180 7.81 5.58 -19.47
C GLY A 180 8.43 4.35 -20.13
N PHE A 181 7.98 3.15 -19.80
CA PHE A 181 8.58 1.91 -20.30
C PHE A 181 8.60 1.84 -21.83
N TYR A 182 7.58 2.34 -22.52
CA TYR A 182 7.57 2.40 -23.99
C TYR A 182 8.70 3.28 -24.58
N ARG A 183 9.36 4.09 -23.76
CA ARG A 183 10.54 4.90 -24.13
C ARG A 183 11.86 4.23 -23.75
N THR A 184 11.81 3.20 -22.91
CA THR A 184 13.01 2.49 -22.44
C THR A 184 13.44 1.51 -23.53
N SER A 185 14.67 1.68 -24.01
CA SER A 185 15.26 0.77 -24.97
C SER A 185 15.60 -0.58 -24.33
N ILE A 186 15.70 -1.62 -25.16
CA ILE A 186 16.12 -2.95 -24.72
C ILE A 186 17.56 -2.89 -24.17
N GLU A 187 18.42 -2.08 -24.77
CA GLU A 187 19.81 -1.86 -24.36
C GLU A 187 19.92 -1.25 -22.96
N GLU A 188 19.04 -0.31 -22.63
CA GLU A 188 18.96 0.28 -21.28
C GLU A 188 18.51 -0.75 -20.25
N LEU A 189 17.53 -1.62 -20.58
CA LEU A 189 17.10 -2.72 -19.71
C LEU A 189 18.24 -3.71 -19.45
N TYR A 190 18.96 -4.10 -20.50
CA TYR A 190 20.13 -4.98 -20.36
C TYR A 190 21.25 -4.34 -19.53
N THR A 191 21.44 -3.03 -19.69
CA THR A 191 22.39 -2.24 -18.92
C THR A 191 22.05 -2.27 -17.44
N GLU A 192 20.81 -1.94 -17.09
CA GLU A 192 20.34 -1.97 -15.71
C GLU A 192 20.43 -3.37 -15.11
N MET A 193 20.01 -4.40 -15.86
CA MET A 193 20.10 -5.79 -15.44
C MET A 193 21.54 -6.20 -15.12
N ARG A 194 22.53 -5.78 -15.92
CA ARG A 194 23.96 -6.01 -15.60
C ARG A 194 24.41 -5.23 -14.38
N SER A 195 23.97 -3.99 -14.21
CA SER A 195 24.27 -3.21 -13.01
C SER A 195 23.73 -3.94 -11.77
N LEU A 196 22.45 -4.35 -11.79
CA LEU A 196 21.82 -5.13 -10.73
C LEU A 196 22.59 -6.41 -10.43
N TRP A 197 23.03 -7.15 -11.44
CA TRP A 197 23.87 -8.32 -11.23
C TRP A 197 25.14 -7.96 -10.44
N ARG A 198 25.92 -6.99 -10.91
CA ARG A 198 27.17 -6.57 -10.22
C ARG A 198 26.95 -6.18 -8.77
N ILE A 199 25.83 -5.52 -8.50
CA ILE A 199 25.45 -5.10 -7.15
C ILE A 199 25.05 -6.32 -6.32
N LEU A 200 24.22 -7.22 -6.83
CA LEU A 200 23.56 -8.24 -6.03
C LEU A 200 24.39 -9.52 -5.83
N GLU A 201 25.27 -9.88 -6.78
CA GLU A 201 26.08 -11.10 -6.71
C GLU A 201 26.91 -11.20 -5.41
N PRO A 202 27.62 -10.14 -4.96
CA PRO A 202 28.42 -10.21 -3.74
C PRO A 202 27.58 -10.40 -2.45
N HIS A 203 26.27 -10.12 -2.50
CA HIS A 203 25.39 -10.11 -1.34
C HIS A 203 24.51 -11.36 -1.22
N ARG A 204 24.63 -12.36 -2.11
CA ARG A 204 23.76 -13.56 -2.12
C ARG A 204 23.64 -14.24 -0.76
N SER A 205 24.74 -14.30 -0.01
CA SER A 205 24.82 -15.01 1.27
C SER A 205 24.18 -14.27 2.45
N CYS A 206 24.02 -12.94 2.36
CA CYS A 206 23.53 -12.10 3.46
C CYS A 206 22.24 -11.34 3.15
N LEU A 207 21.81 -11.27 1.89
CA LEU A 207 20.61 -10.55 1.50
C LEU A 207 19.35 -11.26 2.01
N GLU A 208 18.54 -10.55 2.78
CA GLU A 208 17.31 -11.05 3.44
C GLU A 208 16.05 -10.59 2.73
N THR A 209 16.05 -9.35 2.21
CA THR A 209 14.93 -8.78 1.46
C THR A 209 15.42 -8.20 0.14
N LEU A 210 14.77 -8.62 -0.94
CA LEU A 210 15.02 -8.12 -2.29
C LEU A 210 13.73 -7.64 -2.92
N SER A 211 13.72 -6.38 -3.36
CA SER A 211 12.66 -5.87 -4.24
C SER A 211 13.24 -5.23 -5.50
N ILE A 212 12.76 -5.65 -6.67
CA ILE A 212 13.30 -5.23 -7.97
C ILE A 212 12.20 -5.09 -9.02
N PRO A 213 12.41 -4.28 -10.07
CA PRO A 213 11.53 -4.27 -11.24
C PRO A 213 11.70 -5.59 -12.03
N GLY A 214 10.59 -6.17 -12.48
CA GLY A 214 10.56 -7.45 -13.18
C GLY A 214 11.16 -7.35 -14.58
N GLU A 215 10.98 -6.22 -15.28
CA GLU A 215 11.64 -5.96 -16.58
C GLU A 215 13.17 -5.92 -16.49
N SER A 216 13.73 -5.74 -15.30
CA SER A 216 15.17 -5.70 -15.02
C SER A 216 15.69 -7.04 -14.52
N MET A 217 14.82 -8.03 -14.32
CA MET A 217 15.12 -9.30 -13.70
C MET A 217 15.44 -10.35 -14.77
N ALA A 218 16.64 -10.93 -14.71
CA ALA A 218 16.98 -12.14 -15.44
C ALA A 218 16.80 -13.37 -14.55
N PHE A 219 15.78 -14.20 -14.79
CA PHE A 219 15.57 -15.43 -14.02
C PHE A 219 16.79 -16.37 -14.02
N THR A 220 17.54 -16.41 -15.12
CA THR A 220 18.79 -17.18 -15.22
C THR A 220 19.81 -16.80 -14.14
N PHE A 221 19.97 -15.51 -13.85
CA PHE A 221 20.86 -15.02 -12.79
C PHE A 221 20.40 -15.46 -11.39
N TYR A 222 19.10 -15.34 -11.10
CA TYR A 222 18.57 -15.69 -9.78
C TYR A 222 18.52 -17.20 -9.56
N ALA A 223 18.37 -17.99 -10.63
CA ALA A 223 18.41 -19.45 -10.59
C ALA A 223 19.83 -20.04 -10.64
N TYR A 224 20.87 -19.23 -10.93
CA TYR A 224 22.24 -19.73 -11.11
C TYR A 224 22.91 -20.24 -9.83
N ALA A 225 22.66 -19.57 -8.69
CA ALA A 225 23.30 -19.84 -7.41
C ALA A 225 22.35 -19.57 -6.23
N PRO A 226 22.53 -20.23 -5.08
CA PRO A 226 21.59 -20.15 -3.98
C PRO A 226 21.61 -18.79 -3.27
N TRP A 227 20.46 -18.43 -2.71
CA TRP A 227 20.22 -17.27 -1.87
C TRP A 227 19.84 -17.74 -0.46
N PRO A 228 20.81 -18.22 0.34
CA PRO A 228 20.52 -18.92 1.59
C PRO A 228 19.87 -18.05 2.67
N ALA A 229 20.07 -16.73 2.62
CA ALA A 229 19.51 -15.79 3.60
C ALA A 229 18.20 -15.12 3.13
N LEU A 230 17.82 -15.25 1.86
CA LEU A 230 16.72 -14.46 1.29
C LEU A 230 15.37 -14.99 1.80
N ARG A 231 14.67 -14.12 2.53
CA ARG A 231 13.37 -14.40 3.17
C ARG A 231 12.23 -13.74 2.43
N GLU A 232 12.47 -12.60 1.80
CA GLU A 232 11.46 -11.84 1.09
C GLU A 232 11.93 -11.46 -0.31
N LEU A 233 11.13 -11.83 -1.32
CA LEU A 233 11.34 -11.44 -2.70
C LEU A 233 10.08 -10.73 -3.21
N GLU A 234 10.24 -9.51 -3.71
CA GLU A 234 9.18 -8.71 -4.33
C GLU A 234 9.59 -8.27 -5.73
N ILE A 235 8.87 -8.76 -6.74
CA ILE A 235 9.07 -8.38 -8.14
C ILE A 235 7.95 -7.41 -8.50
N VAL A 236 8.28 -6.18 -8.89
CA VAL A 236 7.31 -5.12 -9.22
C VAL A 236 7.43 -4.70 -10.68
N GLY A 237 6.50 -3.89 -11.21
CA GLY A 237 6.66 -3.31 -12.55
C GLY A 237 6.11 -4.21 -13.64
N LEU A 238 6.88 -4.48 -14.70
CA LEU A 238 6.46 -5.37 -15.79
C LEU A 238 6.95 -6.79 -15.56
N SER A 239 6.26 -7.76 -16.17
CA SER A 239 6.65 -9.16 -16.06
C SER A 239 8.03 -9.38 -16.68
N PRO A 240 8.93 -10.10 -15.99
CA PRO A 240 10.20 -10.51 -16.57
C PRO A 240 9.98 -11.35 -17.83
N PRO A 241 10.92 -11.32 -18.79
CA PRO A 241 10.91 -12.22 -19.94
C PRO A 241 10.94 -13.69 -19.45
N PRO A 242 10.10 -14.58 -19.99
CA PRO A 242 10.00 -15.97 -19.52
C PRO A 242 11.19 -16.82 -20.01
N GLN A 243 12.38 -16.59 -19.44
CA GLN A 243 13.60 -17.34 -19.77
C GLN A 243 13.65 -18.70 -19.08
N LEU A 244 13.10 -18.79 -17.87
CA LEU A 244 13.04 -19.98 -17.03
C LEU A 244 11.71 -20.01 -16.27
N PRO A 245 11.22 -21.19 -15.85
CA PRO A 245 10.13 -21.26 -14.89
C PRO A 245 10.53 -20.59 -13.58
N ILE A 246 9.65 -19.74 -13.04
CA ILE A 246 9.91 -19.03 -11.78
C ILE A 246 10.08 -19.99 -10.59
N ALA A 247 9.47 -21.18 -10.63
CA ALA A 247 9.73 -22.25 -9.68
C ALA A 247 11.23 -22.58 -9.55
N SER A 248 12.00 -22.50 -10.64
CA SER A 248 13.45 -22.73 -10.64
C SER A 248 14.20 -21.62 -9.89
N VAL A 249 13.70 -20.39 -9.94
CA VAL A 249 14.24 -19.26 -9.17
C VAL A 249 13.93 -19.45 -7.68
N LEU A 250 12.68 -19.79 -7.34
CA LEU A 250 12.25 -19.99 -5.96
C LEU A 250 12.99 -21.15 -5.28
N ALA A 251 13.28 -22.23 -6.01
CA ALA A 251 14.06 -23.37 -5.51
C ALA A 251 15.49 -22.99 -5.07
N MET A 252 16.05 -21.89 -5.59
CA MET A 252 17.35 -21.37 -5.17
C MET A 252 17.28 -20.51 -3.90
N MET A 253 16.11 -20.36 -3.29
CA MET A 253 15.87 -19.47 -2.15
C MET A 253 15.28 -20.28 -0.97
N PRO A 254 16.06 -21.17 -0.34
CA PRO A 254 15.53 -22.14 0.64
C PRO A 254 14.96 -21.49 1.91
N ALA A 255 15.37 -20.26 2.23
CA ALA A 255 14.87 -19.50 3.38
C ALA A 255 13.67 -18.60 3.04
N LEU A 256 13.18 -18.62 1.81
CA LEU A 256 12.13 -17.72 1.35
C LEU A 256 10.81 -17.98 2.10
N ARG A 257 10.25 -16.93 2.68
CA ARG A 257 8.97 -16.95 3.41
C ARG A 257 7.91 -16.13 2.72
N ARG A 258 8.29 -15.04 2.06
CA ARG A 258 7.34 -14.13 1.41
C ARG A 258 7.73 -13.93 -0.03
N PHE A 259 6.81 -14.27 -0.92
CA PHE A 259 6.99 -14.04 -2.33
C PHE A 259 5.88 -13.14 -2.87
N LYS A 260 6.26 -11.98 -3.38
CA LYS A 260 5.35 -11.01 -3.97
C LYS A 260 5.66 -10.84 -5.45
N PHE A 261 4.81 -11.40 -6.29
CA PHE A 261 4.81 -11.11 -7.70
C PHE A 261 3.77 -10.01 -7.93
N ASN A 262 4.21 -8.78 -8.18
CA ASN A 262 3.36 -7.62 -8.38
C ASN A 262 3.70 -6.96 -9.71
N VAL A 263 3.60 -7.74 -10.77
CA VAL A 263 3.96 -7.35 -12.12
C VAL A 263 2.74 -7.19 -13.01
N MET A 264 2.90 -6.39 -14.05
CA MET A 264 1.97 -6.30 -15.17
C MET A 264 2.35 -7.23 -16.29
N LEU A 265 1.36 -7.72 -17.02
CA LEU A 265 1.56 -8.52 -18.23
C LEU A 265 1.59 -7.62 -19.46
N MET A 266 2.56 -7.83 -20.33
CA MET A 266 2.61 -7.22 -21.66
C MET A 266 1.55 -7.86 -22.57
N PRO A 267 1.06 -7.18 -23.62
CA PRO A 267 0.06 -7.75 -24.51
C PRO A 267 0.55 -9.02 -25.18
N GLY A 268 -0.32 -10.01 -25.27
CA GLY A 268 0.02 -11.33 -25.81
C GLY A 268 0.87 -12.20 -24.88
N THR A 269 1.22 -11.73 -23.67
CA THR A 269 1.86 -12.57 -22.66
C THR A 269 0.80 -13.45 -22.00
N PRO A 270 1.03 -14.77 -21.86
CA PRO A 270 0.10 -15.62 -21.13
C PRO A 270 0.01 -15.18 -19.64
N PRO A 271 -1.10 -15.50 -18.95
CA PRO A 271 -1.22 -15.27 -17.52
C PRO A 271 -0.09 -15.93 -16.71
N VAL A 272 0.17 -15.40 -15.52
CA VAL A 272 1.29 -15.84 -14.69
C VAL A 272 1.08 -17.26 -14.20
N GLN A 273 1.97 -18.16 -14.60
CA GLN A 273 2.05 -19.51 -14.06
C GLN A 273 3.34 -19.66 -13.26
N LEU A 274 3.21 -19.92 -11.96
CA LEU A 274 4.36 -20.08 -11.08
C LEU A 274 4.96 -21.48 -11.20
N VAL A 275 4.11 -22.51 -11.24
CA VAL A 275 4.52 -23.91 -11.38
C VAL A 275 3.62 -24.61 -12.43
N PRO A 276 4.04 -24.68 -13.70
CA PRO A 276 3.23 -25.29 -14.75
C PRO A 276 3.05 -26.80 -14.58
N PRO A 277 1.87 -27.38 -14.87
CA PRO A 277 1.63 -28.81 -14.69
C PRO A 277 2.37 -29.66 -15.73
N SER A 278 2.71 -29.11 -16.90
CA SER A 278 3.52 -29.79 -17.92
C SER A 278 4.95 -30.06 -17.47
N SER A 279 5.39 -29.50 -16.34
CA SER A 279 6.62 -29.93 -15.69
C SER A 279 6.53 -31.36 -15.14
N ALA A 280 5.34 -31.99 -15.11
CA ALA A 280 5.02 -33.32 -14.57
C ALA A 280 5.73 -34.53 -15.23
N ASP A 281 6.70 -34.28 -16.11
CA ASP A 281 7.84 -35.19 -16.19
C ASP A 281 8.47 -35.36 -14.80
N LYS A 282 9.30 -36.40 -14.59
CA LYS A 282 9.95 -36.68 -13.28
C LYS A 282 10.64 -35.45 -12.64
N GLY A 283 10.92 -34.40 -13.41
CA GLY A 283 11.39 -33.10 -12.95
C GLY A 283 10.42 -32.32 -12.03
N ALA A 284 9.10 -32.23 -12.31
CA ALA A 284 8.18 -31.39 -11.51
C ALA A 284 8.17 -31.73 -10.03
N ILE A 285 8.09 -33.03 -9.74
CA ILE A 285 7.96 -33.51 -8.35
C ILE A 285 9.21 -33.09 -7.57
N SER A 286 10.37 -33.16 -8.21
CA SER A 286 11.63 -32.69 -7.63
C SER A 286 11.63 -31.17 -7.44
N THR A 287 11.09 -30.41 -8.40
CA THR A 287 10.97 -28.94 -8.31
C THR A 287 10.02 -28.52 -7.19
N LEU A 288 8.86 -29.16 -7.06
CA LEU A 288 7.89 -28.89 -5.99
C LEU A 288 8.45 -29.21 -4.61
N ALA A 289 9.19 -30.32 -4.48
CA ALA A 289 9.85 -30.69 -3.23
C ALA A 289 10.97 -29.71 -2.85
N ALA A 290 11.56 -29.02 -3.83
CA ALA A 290 12.57 -27.99 -3.62
C ALA A 290 11.99 -26.59 -3.34
N LEU A 291 10.66 -26.40 -3.48
CA LEU A 291 10.05 -25.10 -3.19
C LEU A 291 10.14 -24.77 -1.70
N PRO A 292 10.44 -23.52 -1.35
CA PRO A 292 10.55 -23.11 0.03
C PRO A 292 9.18 -23.07 0.72
N PRO A 293 9.12 -23.37 2.04
CA PRO A 293 7.88 -23.30 2.82
C PRO A 293 7.44 -21.84 3.03
N LEU A 294 6.66 -21.34 2.07
CA LEU A 294 6.13 -19.98 2.07
C LEU A 294 5.15 -19.74 3.22
N GLU A 295 5.14 -18.51 3.70
CA GLU A 295 4.20 -17.93 4.68
C GLU A 295 3.23 -16.97 4.00
N ALA A 296 3.69 -16.24 2.99
CA ALA A 296 2.89 -15.28 2.23
C ALA A 296 3.16 -15.36 0.72
N LEU A 297 2.09 -15.31 -0.07
CA LEU A 297 2.14 -15.29 -1.53
C LEU A 297 1.25 -14.19 -2.10
N THR A 298 1.80 -13.36 -2.99
CA THR A 298 1.04 -12.44 -3.85
C THR A 298 1.23 -12.82 -5.31
N VAL A 299 0.14 -13.07 -6.01
CA VAL A 299 0.12 -13.40 -7.44
C VAL A 299 -0.84 -12.45 -8.16
N PRO A 300 -0.40 -11.77 -9.23
CA PRO A 300 -1.27 -10.99 -10.08
C PRO A 300 -1.77 -11.90 -11.21
N PHE A 301 -3.01 -11.70 -11.66
CA PHE A 301 -3.53 -12.37 -12.86
C PHE A 301 -3.33 -13.91 -12.87
N PRO A 302 -3.81 -14.64 -11.84
CA PRO A 302 -3.59 -16.08 -11.77
C PRO A 302 -4.26 -16.80 -12.96
N VAL A 303 -3.59 -17.82 -13.50
CA VAL A 303 -4.11 -18.65 -14.60
C VAL A 303 -5.39 -19.35 -14.15
N GLN A 304 -6.46 -19.26 -14.96
CA GLN A 304 -7.79 -19.80 -14.62
C GLN A 304 -8.08 -21.17 -15.25
N GLU A 305 -7.37 -21.50 -16.32
CA GLU A 305 -7.67 -22.66 -17.19
C GLU A 305 -6.76 -23.85 -16.91
N VAL A 306 -5.62 -23.63 -16.27
CA VAL A 306 -4.58 -24.63 -16.05
C VAL A 306 -4.25 -24.67 -14.57
N ASP A 307 -4.22 -25.87 -13.99
CA ASP A 307 -3.86 -26.08 -12.59
C ASP A 307 -2.41 -25.65 -12.34
N ASP A 308 -2.22 -24.50 -11.69
CA ASP A 308 -0.91 -24.08 -11.19
C ASP A 308 -0.61 -24.85 -9.91
N LEU A 309 0.41 -25.71 -9.97
CA LEU A 309 0.75 -26.62 -8.86
C LEU A 309 1.28 -25.87 -7.63
N ILE A 310 1.53 -24.57 -7.72
CA ILE A 310 1.87 -23.76 -6.55
C ILE A 310 0.77 -23.84 -5.48
N PHE A 311 -0.50 -23.77 -5.86
CA PHE A 311 -1.61 -23.65 -4.90
C PHE A 311 -1.83 -24.95 -4.10
N SER A 312 -1.65 -26.11 -4.74
CA SER A 312 -1.67 -27.39 -4.04
C SER A 312 -0.47 -27.51 -3.07
N HIS A 313 0.71 -27.02 -3.47
CA HIS A 313 1.88 -27.00 -2.61
C HIS A 313 1.72 -26.12 -1.36
N LEU A 314 1.12 -24.92 -1.49
CA LEU A 314 0.91 -24.01 -0.35
C LEU A 314 0.15 -24.69 0.80
N SER A 315 -0.74 -25.62 0.46
CA SER A 315 -1.58 -26.33 1.43
C SER A 315 -0.83 -27.40 2.21
N THR A 316 0.34 -27.84 1.73
CA THR A 316 1.21 -28.78 2.44
C THR A 316 2.00 -28.10 3.56
N SER A 317 2.15 -26.77 3.50
CA SER A 317 2.90 -26.00 4.48
C SER A 317 2.00 -25.54 5.63
N ASN A 318 2.30 -26.02 6.84
CA ASN A 318 1.62 -25.55 8.05
C ASN A 318 1.95 -24.09 8.41
N SER A 319 2.91 -23.44 7.74
CA SER A 319 3.29 -22.03 7.99
C SER A 319 2.61 -21.05 7.04
N PHE A 320 1.89 -21.49 6.00
CA PHE A 320 1.24 -20.58 5.07
C PHE A 320 0.07 -19.84 5.73
N ARG A 321 0.04 -18.51 5.64
CA ARG A 321 -0.90 -17.63 6.36
C ARG A 321 -1.55 -16.57 5.48
N GLU A 322 -0.88 -16.13 4.42
CA GLU A 322 -1.32 -14.97 3.65
C GLU A 322 -1.34 -15.27 2.14
N LEU A 323 -2.51 -15.10 1.52
CA LEU A 323 -2.68 -15.22 0.08
C LEU A 323 -3.27 -13.93 -0.48
N ARG A 324 -2.67 -13.41 -1.55
CA ARG A 324 -3.17 -12.25 -2.29
C ARG A 324 -3.26 -12.59 -3.77
N LEU A 325 -4.48 -12.61 -4.29
CA LEU A 325 -4.78 -12.80 -5.72
C LEU A 325 -5.30 -11.46 -6.26
N ILE A 326 -4.42 -10.69 -6.91
CA ILE A 326 -4.67 -9.27 -7.23
C ILE A 326 -4.64 -8.98 -8.73
N ASP A 327 -4.97 -7.74 -9.08
CA ASP A 327 -5.06 -7.17 -10.42
C ASP A 327 -3.76 -6.52 -10.93
N GLY A 328 -2.67 -6.60 -10.17
CA GLY A 328 -1.36 -6.04 -10.50
C GLY A 328 -1.03 -4.72 -9.77
N PRO A 329 0.09 -4.06 -10.11
CA PRO A 329 0.61 -2.91 -9.36
C PRO A 329 -0.18 -1.61 -9.62
N VAL A 330 -0.83 -1.51 -10.77
CA VAL A 330 -1.76 -0.43 -11.06
C VAL A 330 -3.14 -1.01 -10.82
N SER A 331 -3.86 -0.44 -9.86
CA SER A 331 -5.22 -0.87 -9.59
C SER A 331 -6.05 -0.77 -10.86
N PHE A 332 -7.04 -1.65 -11.01
CA PHE A 332 -8.01 -1.62 -12.10
C PHE A 332 -8.53 -0.20 -12.36
N HIS A 333 -8.74 0.59 -11.30
CA HIS A 333 -9.21 1.97 -11.40
C HIS A 333 -8.20 2.94 -12.01
N GLU A 334 -6.92 2.77 -11.70
CA GLU A 334 -5.90 3.55 -12.37
C GLU A 334 -5.72 3.10 -13.83
N TRP A 335 -5.82 1.80 -14.13
CA TRP A 335 -5.89 1.33 -15.52
C TRP A 335 -7.06 1.98 -16.26
N ARG A 336 -8.28 1.98 -15.68
CA ARG A 336 -9.46 2.62 -16.27
C ARG A 336 -9.25 4.11 -16.51
N ARG A 337 -8.66 4.81 -15.54
CA ARG A 337 -8.30 6.22 -15.66
C ARG A 337 -7.42 6.45 -16.88
N LEU A 338 -6.39 5.63 -17.04
CA LEU A 338 -5.51 5.70 -18.20
C LEU A 338 -6.27 5.39 -19.51
N THR A 339 -7.19 4.42 -19.50
CA THR A 339 -8.03 4.06 -20.66
C THR A 339 -8.87 5.23 -21.12
N TRP A 340 -9.51 5.94 -20.19
CA TRP A 340 -10.28 7.13 -20.51
C TRP A 340 -9.43 8.30 -20.98
N GLU A 341 -8.24 8.46 -20.42
CA GLU A 341 -7.25 9.45 -20.87
C GLU A 341 -6.66 9.09 -22.25
N GLN A 342 -7.10 7.99 -22.88
CA GLN A 342 -6.56 7.43 -24.12
C GLN A 342 -5.04 7.30 -24.07
N HIS A 343 -4.52 7.05 -22.87
CA HIS A 343 -3.08 7.02 -22.67
C HIS A 343 -2.53 5.84 -23.48
N PRO A 344 -1.49 6.02 -24.32
CA PRO A 344 -0.98 4.97 -25.22
C PRO A 344 -0.66 3.65 -24.51
N VAL A 345 -0.25 3.79 -23.25
CA VAL A 345 0.09 2.71 -22.33
C VAL A 345 -1.07 1.75 -22.03
N VAL A 346 -2.32 2.15 -22.22
CA VAL A 346 -3.50 1.29 -22.03
C VAL A 346 -3.55 0.16 -23.04
N PHE A 347 -3.19 0.46 -24.29
CA PHE A 347 -3.09 -0.54 -25.35
C PHE A 347 -1.96 -1.54 -25.09
N LEU A 348 -1.08 -1.24 -24.13
CA LEU A 348 -0.04 -2.15 -23.66
C LEU A 348 -0.53 -3.09 -22.54
N TYR A 349 -1.80 -3.07 -22.17
CA TYR A 349 -2.27 -3.84 -21.01
C TYR A 349 -3.49 -4.70 -21.30
N HIS A 350 -3.37 -5.98 -20.98
CA HIS A 350 -4.51 -6.88 -20.83
C HIS A 350 -4.80 -7.10 -19.35
N LEU A 351 -6.00 -6.73 -18.92
CA LEU A 351 -6.49 -7.08 -17.60
C LEU A 351 -6.95 -8.54 -17.60
N HIS A 352 -6.09 -9.42 -17.14
CA HIS A 352 -6.41 -10.83 -16.91
C HIS A 352 -6.96 -11.03 -15.49
N LEU A 353 -7.97 -10.27 -15.07
CA LEU A 353 -8.52 -10.44 -13.72
C LEU A 353 -9.08 -11.86 -13.55
N CYS A 354 -8.91 -12.40 -12.35
CA CYS A 354 -9.42 -13.71 -12.00
C CYS A 354 -10.95 -13.73 -12.10
N SER A 355 -11.56 -14.66 -12.83
CA SER A 355 -13.00 -14.90 -12.71
C SER A 355 -13.30 -15.55 -11.36
N THR A 356 -14.54 -15.46 -10.86
CA THR A 356 -14.89 -16.17 -9.62
C THR A 356 -14.85 -17.68 -9.81
N LEU A 357 -15.12 -18.19 -11.02
CA LEU A 357 -14.87 -19.59 -11.38
C LEU A 357 -13.39 -19.96 -11.28
N GLY A 358 -12.49 -19.12 -11.81
CA GLY A 358 -11.04 -19.32 -11.72
C GLY A 358 -10.55 -19.31 -10.28
N ALA A 359 -11.00 -18.35 -9.47
CA ALA A 359 -10.69 -18.30 -8.05
C ALA A 359 -11.21 -19.55 -7.32
N MET A 360 -12.46 -19.96 -7.58
CA MET A 360 -13.02 -21.19 -7.00
C MET A 360 -12.19 -22.42 -7.37
N ARG A 361 -11.70 -22.53 -8.61
CA ARG A 361 -10.78 -23.60 -9.01
C ARG A 361 -9.48 -23.57 -8.22
N ILE A 362 -8.85 -22.41 -8.08
CA ILE A 362 -7.65 -22.24 -7.25
C ILE A 362 -7.91 -22.77 -5.84
N PHE A 363 -8.96 -22.29 -5.16
CA PHE A 363 -9.27 -22.74 -3.81
C PHE A 363 -9.65 -24.23 -3.74
N SER A 364 -10.26 -24.80 -4.77
CA SER A 364 -10.57 -26.23 -4.81
C SER A 364 -9.34 -27.13 -4.92
N THR A 365 -8.21 -26.62 -5.45
CA THR A 365 -6.93 -27.35 -5.46
C THR A 365 -6.21 -27.31 -4.12
N MET A 366 -6.61 -26.40 -3.23
CA MET A 366 -5.99 -26.24 -1.92
C MET A 366 -6.62 -27.22 -0.92
N THR A 367 -5.79 -27.89 -0.13
CA THR A 367 -6.28 -28.60 1.07
C THR A 367 -6.48 -27.60 2.21
N THR A 368 -7.40 -27.87 3.14
CA THR A 368 -7.82 -26.94 4.20
C THR A 368 -6.62 -26.18 4.79
N GLY A 369 -6.59 -24.88 4.56
CA GLY A 369 -5.43 -24.04 4.80
C GLY A 369 -5.49 -23.34 6.16
N ASN A 370 -4.31 -22.94 6.63
CA ASN A 370 -4.15 -22.03 7.76
C ASN A 370 -4.19 -20.56 7.33
N ILE A 371 -4.84 -20.24 6.21
CA ILE A 371 -4.89 -18.87 5.70
C ILE A 371 -5.66 -18.00 6.71
N GLU A 372 -4.97 -16.97 7.20
CA GLU A 372 -5.48 -15.98 8.14
C GLU A 372 -5.77 -14.64 7.44
N HIS A 373 -5.10 -14.35 6.33
CA HIS A 373 -5.23 -13.14 5.53
C HIS A 373 -5.45 -13.48 4.06
N LEU A 374 -6.56 -13.01 3.48
CA LEU A 374 -6.87 -13.15 2.06
C LEU A 374 -7.15 -11.78 1.44
N GLU A 375 -6.51 -11.49 0.31
CA GLU A 375 -6.90 -10.39 -0.59
C GLU A 375 -7.26 -11.00 -1.95
N LEU A 376 -8.45 -10.68 -2.46
CA LEU A 376 -8.99 -11.26 -3.68
C LEU A 376 -9.61 -10.20 -4.57
N VAL A 377 -9.11 -10.07 -5.79
CA VAL A 377 -9.70 -9.24 -6.85
C VAL A 377 -10.26 -10.14 -7.94
N VAL A 378 -11.57 -10.07 -8.17
CA VAL A 378 -12.27 -10.92 -9.15
C VAL A 378 -13.22 -10.16 -10.06
N TYR A 379 -13.43 -10.69 -11.26
CA TYR A 379 -14.57 -10.34 -12.10
C TYR A 379 -15.86 -10.92 -11.53
N GLN A 380 -16.91 -10.10 -11.53
CA GLN A 380 -18.26 -10.55 -11.26
C GLN A 380 -18.71 -11.61 -12.28
N ASP A 381 -19.16 -12.77 -11.78
CA ASP A 381 -19.87 -13.76 -12.58
C ASP A 381 -20.93 -14.53 -11.74
N ILE A 382 -21.55 -15.56 -12.29
CA ILE A 382 -22.62 -16.34 -11.64
C ILE A 382 -22.14 -17.29 -10.52
N PHE A 383 -20.84 -17.54 -10.41
CA PHE A 383 -20.23 -18.45 -9.45
C PHE A 383 -19.78 -17.75 -8.16
N GLU A 384 -19.99 -16.43 -8.04
CA GLU A 384 -19.53 -15.60 -6.92
C GLU A 384 -19.87 -16.18 -5.55
N MET A 385 -21.14 -16.55 -5.32
CA MET A 385 -21.58 -17.12 -4.03
C MET A 385 -20.97 -18.51 -3.76
N ARG A 386 -20.81 -19.33 -4.82
CA ARG A 386 -20.20 -20.66 -4.71
C ARG A 386 -18.71 -20.56 -4.40
N MET A 387 -18.02 -19.60 -5.01
CA MET A 387 -16.63 -19.27 -4.71
C MET A 387 -16.48 -18.86 -3.25
N LEU A 388 -17.31 -17.93 -2.74
CA LEU A 388 -17.23 -17.51 -1.34
C LEU A 388 -17.47 -18.67 -0.35
N ALA A 389 -18.45 -19.53 -0.63
CA ALA A 389 -18.68 -20.73 0.17
C ALA A 389 -17.48 -21.68 0.16
N GLU A 390 -16.84 -21.86 -1.00
CA GLU A 390 -15.63 -22.67 -1.14
C GLU A 390 -14.45 -22.07 -0.37
N ILE A 391 -14.24 -20.76 -0.43
CA ILE A 391 -13.21 -20.07 0.35
C ILE A 391 -13.47 -20.26 1.84
N ALA A 392 -14.69 -20.06 2.33
CA ALA A 392 -15.03 -20.24 3.74
C ALA A 392 -14.75 -21.69 4.21
N ARG A 393 -15.01 -22.68 3.34
CA ARG A 393 -14.72 -24.09 3.60
C ARG A 393 -13.22 -24.39 3.67
N VAL A 394 -12.45 -23.86 2.72
CA VAL A 394 -11.01 -24.12 2.57
C VAL A 394 -10.18 -23.29 3.55
N CYS A 395 -10.63 -22.09 3.91
CA CYS A 395 -9.94 -21.14 4.77
C CYS A 395 -10.72 -20.90 6.09
N PRO A 396 -10.94 -21.94 6.92
CA PRO A 396 -11.76 -21.78 8.12
C PRO A 396 -11.15 -20.81 9.14
N ARG A 397 -9.83 -20.56 9.09
CA ARG A 397 -9.11 -19.65 10.01
C ARG A 397 -9.04 -18.20 9.51
N LEU A 398 -9.74 -17.87 8.43
CA LEU A 398 -9.64 -16.55 7.82
C LEU A 398 -10.10 -15.46 8.80
N SER A 399 -9.19 -14.53 9.11
CA SER A 399 -9.40 -13.46 10.09
C SER A 399 -9.43 -12.07 9.45
N PHE A 400 -8.75 -11.92 8.32
CA PHE A 400 -8.77 -10.73 7.48
C PHE A 400 -9.15 -11.14 6.06
N PHE A 401 -10.16 -10.49 5.49
CA PHE A 401 -10.55 -10.69 4.10
C PHE A 401 -10.75 -9.33 3.42
N GLU A 402 -9.96 -9.05 2.39
CA GLU A 402 -10.20 -7.98 1.43
C GLU A 402 -10.75 -8.57 0.14
N TYR A 403 -11.98 -8.18 -0.21
CA TYR A 403 -12.69 -8.66 -1.39
C TYR A 403 -13.01 -7.50 -2.31
N ARG A 404 -12.35 -7.47 -3.47
CA ARG A 404 -12.60 -6.49 -4.54
C ARG A 404 -13.34 -7.16 -5.68
N ARG A 405 -14.51 -6.61 -5.98
CA ARG A 405 -15.44 -7.09 -6.98
C ARG A 405 -15.49 -6.12 -8.13
N VAL A 406 -14.93 -6.53 -9.26
CA VAL A 406 -14.90 -5.74 -10.48
C VAL A 406 -16.03 -6.16 -11.41
N ARG A 407 -16.80 -5.19 -11.92
CA ARG A 407 -17.85 -5.49 -12.90
C ARG A 407 -17.22 -5.96 -14.22
N THR A 408 -17.79 -6.99 -14.81
CA THR A 408 -17.44 -7.39 -16.18
C THR A 408 -17.95 -6.33 -17.13
N TRP A 409 -17.05 -5.47 -17.60
CA TRP A 409 -17.36 -4.47 -18.62
C TRP A 409 -17.21 -5.14 -19.99
N THR A 410 -18.28 -5.71 -20.49
CA THR A 410 -18.38 -5.96 -21.93
C THR A 410 -18.52 -4.58 -22.58
N TYR A 411 -17.43 -4.09 -23.17
CA TYR A 411 -17.48 -2.91 -24.04
C TYR A 411 -18.18 -3.33 -25.33
N ASP A 412 -19.47 -3.62 -25.25
CA ASP A 412 -20.34 -3.60 -26.41
C ASP A 412 -21.13 -2.28 -26.34
N PRO A 413 -20.61 -1.20 -26.95
CA PRO A 413 -21.30 0.09 -27.01
C PRO A 413 -22.67 0.00 -27.72
N TRP A 414 -23.01 -1.14 -28.32
CA TRP A 414 -24.26 -1.40 -29.02
C TRP A 414 -25.18 -2.39 -28.28
N ALA A 415 -24.65 -3.22 -27.37
CA ALA A 415 -25.47 -4.02 -26.47
C ALA A 415 -26.01 -3.17 -25.32
N GLY A 416 -26.96 -2.28 -25.64
CA GLY A 416 -27.71 -1.48 -24.67
C GLY A 416 -28.58 -2.28 -23.69
N THR A 417 -28.26 -3.56 -23.45
CA THR A 417 -29.04 -4.49 -22.64
C THR A 417 -28.21 -5.47 -21.81
N GLU A 418 -26.87 -5.45 -21.86
CA GLU A 418 -26.10 -6.35 -20.99
C GLU A 418 -26.16 -5.88 -19.54
N THR A 419 -27.02 -6.60 -18.83
CA THR A 419 -27.37 -6.57 -17.41
C THR A 419 -26.38 -5.81 -16.54
N ASN A 420 -26.75 -4.58 -16.21
CA ASN A 420 -26.20 -3.84 -15.09
C ASN A 420 -26.60 -4.58 -13.80
N ARG A 421 -25.96 -5.73 -13.56
CA ARG A 421 -26.29 -6.62 -12.45
C ARG A 421 -25.88 -5.88 -11.19
N GLN A 422 -26.88 -5.37 -10.48
CA GLN A 422 -26.71 -4.78 -9.17
C GLN A 422 -25.88 -5.71 -8.28
N VAL A 423 -25.08 -5.12 -7.42
CA VAL A 423 -24.32 -5.86 -6.42
C VAL A 423 -25.31 -6.62 -5.53
N PRO A 424 -25.22 -7.96 -5.40
CA PRO A 424 -26.17 -8.74 -4.62
C PRO A 424 -25.83 -8.66 -3.13
N VAL A 425 -26.00 -7.47 -2.55
CA VAL A 425 -25.54 -7.10 -1.20
C VAL A 425 -26.06 -8.05 -0.11
N ASP A 426 -27.33 -8.45 -0.19
CA ASP A 426 -27.92 -9.37 0.80
C ASP A 426 -27.27 -10.77 0.72
N GLN A 427 -27.09 -11.29 -0.50
CA GLN A 427 -26.46 -12.60 -0.74
C GLN A 427 -24.97 -12.59 -0.34
N LEU A 428 -24.28 -11.47 -0.56
CA LEU A 428 -22.91 -11.29 -0.07
C LEU A 428 -22.87 -11.32 1.45
N GLY A 429 -23.80 -10.63 2.13
CA GLY A 429 -23.96 -10.70 3.58
C GLY A 429 -24.11 -12.14 4.06
N GLU A 430 -25.08 -12.88 3.50
CA GLU A 430 -25.31 -14.29 3.83
C GLU A 430 -24.08 -15.17 3.56
N ALA A 431 -23.37 -14.95 2.46
CA ALA A 431 -22.16 -15.71 2.14
C ALA A 431 -21.01 -15.42 3.14
N PHE A 432 -20.87 -14.17 3.59
CA PHE A 432 -19.86 -13.81 4.59
C PHE A 432 -20.16 -14.38 5.99
N ALA A 433 -21.40 -14.75 6.28
CA ALA A 433 -21.76 -15.46 7.53
C ALA A 433 -21.02 -16.79 7.70
N ALA A 434 -20.58 -17.41 6.60
CA ALA A 434 -19.84 -18.67 6.65
C ALA A 434 -18.43 -18.53 7.28
N PHE A 435 -17.87 -17.31 7.35
CA PHE A 435 -16.51 -17.05 7.83
C PHE A 435 -16.47 -16.81 9.34
N ARG A 436 -16.56 -17.91 10.11
CA ARG A 436 -16.72 -17.88 11.58
C ARG A 436 -15.61 -17.17 12.36
N HIS A 437 -14.42 -17.04 11.80
CA HIS A 437 -13.26 -16.43 12.44
C HIS A 437 -12.92 -15.04 11.90
N LEU A 438 -13.74 -14.50 11.00
CA LEU A 438 -13.48 -13.24 10.35
C LEU A 438 -13.57 -12.09 11.36
N ARG A 439 -12.51 -11.28 11.42
CA ARG A 439 -12.41 -10.10 12.29
C ARG A 439 -12.47 -8.81 11.49
N THR A 440 -11.84 -8.80 10.33
CA THR A 440 -11.79 -7.63 9.45
C THR A 440 -12.26 -8.02 8.07
N LEU A 441 -13.28 -7.32 7.58
CA LEU A 441 -13.77 -7.43 6.21
C LEU A 441 -13.61 -6.09 5.52
N ARG A 442 -12.87 -6.08 4.41
CA ARG A 442 -12.77 -4.95 3.48
C ARG A 442 -13.44 -5.34 2.18
N LEU A 443 -14.44 -4.55 1.79
CA LEU A 443 -15.20 -4.78 0.58
C LEU A 443 -14.96 -3.62 -0.37
N ASP A 444 -14.59 -3.92 -1.58
CA ASP A 444 -14.48 -2.94 -2.65
C ASP A 444 -15.41 -3.36 -3.78
N LEU A 445 -16.63 -2.79 -3.76
CA LEU A 445 -17.74 -3.23 -4.60
C LEU A 445 -18.04 -2.16 -5.66
N ASP A 446 -17.94 -2.55 -6.93
CA ASP A 446 -18.29 -1.67 -8.05
C ASP A 446 -19.82 -1.52 -8.19
N PHE A 447 -20.41 -0.57 -7.46
CA PHE A 447 -21.84 -0.25 -7.50
C PHE A 447 -22.23 0.51 -8.78
N THR A 448 -23.39 0.15 -9.33
CA THR A 448 -24.03 0.90 -10.41
C THR A 448 -24.84 2.02 -9.78
N PHE A 449 -24.44 3.28 -9.98
CA PHE A 449 -25.36 4.37 -9.63
C PHE A 449 -26.52 4.45 -10.63
N PRO A 450 -27.72 4.83 -10.17
CA PRO A 450 -28.81 5.12 -11.08
C PRO A 450 -28.32 6.13 -12.12
N TYR A 451 -28.48 5.79 -13.40
CA TYR A 451 -28.01 6.59 -14.55
C TYR A 451 -28.49 8.05 -14.51
N GLN A 452 -29.58 8.31 -13.77
CA GLN A 452 -30.12 9.65 -13.51
C GLN A 452 -29.06 10.61 -12.94
N TRP A 453 -28.18 10.15 -12.04
CA TRP A 453 -27.11 11.01 -11.54
C TRP A 453 -26.11 11.41 -12.64
N SER A 454 -25.83 10.54 -13.60
CA SER A 454 -24.87 10.85 -14.68
C SER A 454 -25.40 11.83 -15.74
N ALA A 455 -26.71 11.88 -15.95
CA ALA A 455 -27.34 12.72 -16.97
C ALA A 455 -27.41 14.20 -16.55
N ASP A 456 -27.52 14.47 -15.25
CA ASP A 456 -27.62 15.84 -14.71
C ASP A 456 -26.25 16.54 -14.61
N PHE A 457 -25.13 15.82 -14.79
CA PHE A 457 -23.77 16.38 -14.81
C PHE A 457 -23.33 16.96 -16.16
N VAL A 458 -24.23 17.06 -17.14
CA VAL A 458 -23.90 17.56 -18.48
C VAL A 458 -23.86 19.08 -18.53
N ASP A 459 -24.47 19.79 -17.58
CA ASP A 459 -24.37 21.25 -17.48
C ASP A 459 -23.14 21.69 -16.64
N PRO A 460 -22.16 22.38 -17.24
CA PRO A 460 -20.97 22.86 -16.53
C PRO A 460 -21.28 23.83 -15.38
N GLU A 461 -22.36 24.61 -15.47
CA GLU A 461 -22.69 25.63 -14.46
C GLU A 461 -23.30 25.01 -13.18
N THR A 462 -23.98 23.86 -13.28
CA THR A 462 -24.55 23.16 -12.13
C THR A 462 -23.63 22.07 -11.55
N LYS A 463 -22.54 21.75 -12.24
CA LYS A 463 -21.61 20.66 -11.92
C LYS A 463 -21.00 20.75 -10.53
N GLU A 464 -20.59 21.93 -10.07
CA GLU A 464 -19.99 22.09 -8.73
C GLU A 464 -21.03 21.87 -7.63
N THR A 465 -22.24 22.40 -7.79
CA THR A 465 -23.35 22.25 -6.85
C THR A 465 -23.84 20.80 -6.79
N HIS A 466 -24.00 20.14 -7.94
CA HIS A 466 -24.41 18.73 -7.97
C HIS A 466 -23.34 17.80 -7.39
N THR A 467 -22.05 18.10 -7.58
CA THR A 467 -20.97 17.29 -6.99
C THR A 467 -21.00 17.39 -5.46
N ARG A 468 -21.22 18.59 -4.90
CA ARG A 468 -21.35 18.78 -3.44
C ARG A 468 -22.56 18.04 -2.86
N ASN A 469 -23.70 18.05 -3.55
CA ASN A 469 -24.92 17.41 -3.08
C ASN A 469 -24.93 15.89 -3.27
N ALA A 470 -24.22 15.36 -4.26
CA ALA A 470 -24.16 13.91 -4.51
C ALA A 470 -23.35 13.16 -3.44
N PHE A 471 -22.36 13.79 -2.79
CA PHE A 471 -21.53 13.10 -1.80
C PHE A 471 -22.32 12.60 -0.57
N PRO A 472 -23.16 13.42 0.09
CA PRO A 472 -24.06 12.93 1.13
C PRO A 472 -24.94 11.76 0.68
N GLU A 473 -25.56 11.85 -0.50
CA GLU A 473 -26.44 10.78 -1.02
C GLU A 473 -25.67 9.49 -1.29
N ILE A 474 -24.47 9.60 -1.86
CA ILE A 474 -23.54 8.49 -2.06
C ILE A 474 -23.16 7.84 -0.72
N ALA A 475 -22.83 8.66 0.28
CA ALA A 475 -22.44 8.20 1.60
C ALA A 475 -23.59 7.45 2.29
N GLU A 476 -24.81 8.01 2.23
CA GLU A 476 -26.01 7.38 2.78
C GLU A 476 -26.34 6.08 2.05
N TYR A 477 -26.20 6.06 0.72
CA TYR A 477 -26.37 4.84 -0.07
C TYR A 477 -25.36 3.75 0.35
N LEU A 478 -24.07 4.07 0.44
CA LEU A 478 -23.04 3.11 0.87
C LEU A 478 -23.28 2.63 2.29
N LEU A 479 -23.68 3.52 3.21
CA LEU A 479 -24.03 3.16 4.57
C LEU A 479 -25.21 2.19 4.59
N ALA A 480 -26.25 2.44 3.80
CA ALA A 480 -27.39 1.55 3.66
C ALA A 480 -26.99 0.17 3.11
N GLN A 481 -26.07 0.11 2.14
CA GLN A 481 -25.54 -1.17 1.66
C GLN A 481 -24.72 -1.88 2.73
N ALA A 482 -23.83 -1.18 3.45
CA ALA A 482 -23.07 -1.77 4.55
C ALA A 482 -23.98 -2.36 5.63
N GLN A 483 -25.06 -1.66 6.00
CA GLN A 483 -26.06 -2.16 6.95
C GLN A 483 -26.80 -3.41 6.47
N ARG A 484 -27.03 -3.55 5.16
CA ARG A 484 -27.62 -4.78 4.59
C ARG A 484 -26.66 -5.97 4.71
N ILE A 485 -25.38 -5.78 4.39
CA ILE A 485 -24.34 -6.81 4.56
C ILE A 485 -24.27 -7.22 6.04
N ILE A 486 -24.27 -6.24 6.95
CA ILE A 486 -24.20 -6.51 8.39
C ILE A 486 -25.39 -7.35 8.87
N ARG A 487 -26.60 -7.03 8.41
CA ARG A 487 -27.80 -7.79 8.76
C ARG A 487 -27.77 -9.23 8.22
N GLY A 488 -27.25 -9.44 7.00
CA GLY A 488 -27.17 -10.77 6.39
C GLY A 488 -26.10 -11.67 7.01
N ALA A 489 -24.98 -11.10 7.47
CA ALA A 489 -23.81 -11.88 7.86
C ALA A 489 -23.85 -12.50 9.26
N GLN A 490 -24.78 -12.09 10.13
CA GLN A 490 -24.87 -12.60 11.52
C GLN A 490 -23.49 -12.73 12.19
N TRP A 491 -22.73 -11.64 12.21
CA TRP A 491 -21.30 -11.66 12.53
C TRP A 491 -20.97 -12.34 13.86
N PRO A 492 -19.85 -13.07 13.95
CA PRO A 492 -19.36 -13.58 15.22
C PRO A 492 -19.00 -12.42 16.15
N GLU A 493 -19.05 -12.65 17.47
CA GLU A 493 -18.64 -11.65 18.49
C GLU A 493 -17.18 -11.18 18.31
N SER A 494 -16.36 -11.96 17.60
CA SER A 494 -14.98 -11.60 17.28
C SER A 494 -14.84 -10.60 16.14
N PHE A 495 -15.91 -10.28 15.41
CA PHE A 495 -15.87 -9.33 14.30
C PHE A 495 -15.60 -7.91 14.81
N ARG A 496 -14.66 -7.22 14.18
CA ARG A 496 -14.16 -5.91 14.64
C ARG A 496 -14.42 -4.79 13.65
N ARG A 497 -14.31 -5.05 12.34
CA ARG A 497 -14.27 -3.98 11.34
C ARG A 497 -14.86 -4.41 10.01
N LEU A 498 -15.82 -3.62 9.53
CA LEU A 498 -16.24 -3.57 8.14
C LEU A 498 -15.72 -2.27 7.52
N SER A 499 -15.11 -2.36 6.34
CA SER A 499 -14.79 -1.20 5.53
C SER A 499 -15.35 -1.43 4.13
N LEU A 500 -16.23 -0.53 3.68
CA LEU A 500 -16.85 -0.59 2.36
C LEU A 500 -16.29 0.54 1.51
N PHE A 501 -15.72 0.16 0.38
CA PHE A 501 -15.21 1.00 -0.68
C PHE A 501 -16.08 0.81 -1.91
N SER A 502 -16.24 1.89 -2.66
CA SER A 502 -16.87 1.89 -3.96
C SER A 502 -16.09 2.84 -4.84
N HIS A 503 -15.80 2.42 -6.06
CA HIS A 503 -15.19 3.28 -7.04
C HIS A 503 -16.28 3.98 -7.85
N PHE A 504 -16.32 5.30 -7.75
CA PHE A 504 -17.29 6.14 -8.45
C PHE A 504 -16.71 6.59 -9.78
N GLU A 505 -17.44 6.33 -10.86
CA GLU A 505 -17.15 6.92 -12.16
C GLU A 505 -17.73 8.32 -12.23
N TRP A 506 -16.87 9.32 -12.33
CA TRP A 506 -17.26 10.64 -12.78
C TRP A 506 -16.86 10.76 -14.24
N ILE A 507 -17.86 10.80 -15.14
CA ILE A 507 -17.62 10.99 -16.59
C ILE A 507 -16.95 12.35 -16.77
N ARG A 508 -15.64 12.33 -16.98
CA ARG A 508 -14.84 13.53 -17.24
C ARG A 508 -14.93 13.87 -18.73
N ARG A 509 -15.96 14.60 -19.15
CA ARG A 509 -15.92 15.31 -20.44
C ARG A 509 -15.09 16.59 -20.28
N GLY A 510 -13.98 16.65 -21.02
CA GLY A 510 -13.29 17.85 -21.51
C GLY A 510 -12.90 18.93 -20.48
N ASP A 511 -11.61 18.98 -20.19
CA ASP A 511 -10.84 20.15 -19.74
C ASP A 511 -11.02 20.71 -18.31
N GLU A 512 -9.86 21.02 -17.71
CA GLU A 512 -9.62 21.91 -16.57
C GLU A 512 -10.32 21.61 -15.22
N MET A 513 -9.86 20.57 -14.54
CA MET A 513 -9.75 20.59 -13.07
C MET A 513 -8.54 19.76 -12.64
N LYS A 514 -7.49 20.45 -12.17
CA LYS A 514 -6.28 19.84 -11.60
C LYS A 514 -6.22 19.93 -10.07
N VAL A 515 -7.31 20.28 -9.41
CA VAL A 515 -7.31 20.53 -7.96
C VAL A 515 -8.31 19.60 -7.25
N GLY A 516 -7.80 18.73 -6.38
CA GLY A 516 -8.52 18.40 -5.15
C GLY A 516 -9.15 17.00 -4.97
N PHE A 517 -9.10 16.06 -5.92
CA PHE A 517 -9.75 14.75 -5.70
C PHE A 517 -8.90 13.70 -4.98
N ARG A 518 -7.58 13.92 -4.86
CA ARG A 518 -6.68 12.93 -4.24
C ARG A 518 -6.89 12.78 -2.73
N ASP A 519 -7.55 13.76 -2.09
CA ASP A 519 -7.65 13.90 -0.64
C ASP A 519 -9.06 13.57 -0.07
N TYR A 520 -10.04 13.23 -0.91
CA TYR A 520 -11.44 12.99 -0.50
C TYR A 520 -11.84 11.50 -0.42
N TRP A 521 -10.88 10.62 -0.12
CA TRP A 521 -11.20 9.25 0.29
C TRP A 521 -11.65 9.27 1.74
N ARG A 522 -12.96 9.17 1.99
CA ARG A 522 -13.45 8.81 3.32
C ARG A 522 -13.49 7.30 3.44
N GLU A 523 -12.59 6.77 4.25
CA GLU A 523 -12.74 5.43 4.80
C GLU A 523 -13.99 5.47 5.70
N TYR A 524 -15.09 4.85 5.25
CA TYR A 524 -16.22 4.59 6.14
C TYR A 524 -15.83 3.42 7.05
N ILE A 525 -15.15 3.76 8.14
CA ILE A 525 -14.84 2.81 9.19
C ILE A 525 -16.10 2.65 10.04
N VAL A 526 -16.84 1.56 9.84
CA VAL A 526 -17.75 1.09 10.88
C VAL A 526 -16.86 0.42 11.93
N SER A 527 -16.30 1.24 12.83
CA SER A 527 -15.50 0.77 13.98
C SER A 527 -16.40 0.39 15.15
N GLU A 528 -15.86 -0.38 16.09
CA GLU A 528 -16.56 -0.90 17.28
C GLU A 528 -17.49 0.11 17.97
N GLY A 529 -17.20 1.42 17.96
CA GLY A 529 -18.09 2.43 18.56
C GLY A 529 -19.48 2.53 17.92
N TYR A 530 -19.64 2.23 16.62
CA TYR A 530 -20.95 2.27 15.95
C TYR A 530 -21.72 0.94 16.04
N VAL A 531 -21.05 -0.16 16.39
CA VAL A 531 -21.67 -1.50 16.48
C VAL A 531 -21.93 -1.91 17.93
N SER A 532 -21.17 -1.38 18.91
CA SER A 532 -21.45 -1.59 20.33
C SER A 532 -22.72 -0.89 20.82
N GLU A 533 -23.24 0.11 20.08
CA GLU A 533 -24.49 0.83 20.39
C GLU A 533 -25.72 0.26 19.67
N LEU A 534 -25.55 -0.76 18.81
CA LEU A 534 -26.67 -1.46 18.16
C LEU A 534 -27.19 -2.63 19.02
N ARG A 535 -27.52 -2.35 20.29
CA ARG A 535 -28.39 -3.25 21.06
C ARG A 535 -29.82 -3.15 20.52
N PRO A 536 -30.63 -4.22 20.50
CA PRO A 536 -32.00 -4.20 19.94
C PRO A 536 -33.02 -3.35 20.71
N ASN A 537 -32.61 -2.49 21.66
CA ASN A 537 -33.48 -1.77 22.59
C ASN A 537 -33.07 -0.30 22.81
N THR A 538 -32.32 0.31 21.88
CA THR A 538 -32.00 1.74 21.97
C THR A 538 -33.29 2.56 21.83
N ASP A 539 -33.57 3.39 22.84
CA ASP A 539 -34.77 4.23 22.91
C ASP A 539 -34.83 5.15 21.67
N ARG A 540 -36.03 5.34 21.10
CA ARG A 540 -36.26 6.24 19.94
C ARG A 540 -35.74 7.66 20.21
N GLN A 541 -35.64 8.04 21.48
CA GLN A 541 -35.13 9.32 21.94
C GLN A 541 -33.63 9.50 21.66
N GLU A 542 -32.79 8.49 21.96
CA GLU A 542 -31.34 8.54 21.73
C GLU A 542 -31.00 8.58 20.24
N TRP A 543 -31.78 7.85 19.41
CA TRP A 543 -31.65 7.90 17.96
C TRP A 543 -31.91 9.30 17.40
N LYS A 544 -32.95 9.97 17.91
CA LYS A 544 -33.29 11.33 17.50
C LYS A 544 -32.22 12.34 17.92
N GLU A 545 -31.60 12.16 19.09
CA GLU A 545 -30.51 13.02 19.55
C GLU A 545 -29.25 12.87 18.69
N LEU A 546 -28.92 11.66 18.26
CA LEU A 546 -27.79 11.40 17.37
C LEU A 546 -28.05 11.94 15.95
N GLU A 547 -29.27 11.82 15.42
CA GLU A 547 -29.67 12.45 14.16
C GLU A 547 -29.60 13.99 14.26
N ASP A 548 -30.13 14.59 15.32
CA ASP A 548 -30.07 16.04 15.55
C ASP A 548 -28.61 16.54 15.71
N ILE A 549 -27.71 15.73 16.28
CA ILE A 549 -26.28 16.06 16.38
C ILE A 549 -25.61 15.95 15.00
N ARG A 550 -25.92 14.91 14.22
CA ARG A 550 -25.41 14.73 12.86
C ARG A 550 -25.83 15.89 11.96
N GLU A 551 -27.10 16.27 11.97
CA GLU A 551 -27.63 17.39 11.17
C GLU A 551 -26.96 18.71 11.56
N ARG A 552 -26.88 19.03 12.86
CA ARG A 552 -26.19 20.25 13.32
C ARG A 552 -24.71 20.30 12.96
N LEU A 553 -24.03 19.16 12.93
CA LEU A 553 -22.62 19.07 12.54
C LEU A 553 -22.43 19.17 11.03
N MET A 554 -23.36 18.65 10.24
CA MET A 554 -23.38 18.82 8.79
C MET A 554 -23.67 20.27 8.41
N ASP A 555 -24.60 20.94 9.08
CA ASP A 555 -24.91 22.35 8.85
C ASP A 555 -23.74 23.27 9.22
N ASP A 556 -23.06 23.02 10.35
CA ASP A 556 -21.84 23.77 10.74
C ASP A 556 -20.69 23.52 9.75
N TRP A 557 -20.59 22.32 9.20
CA TRP A 557 -19.59 22.00 8.17
C TRP A 557 -19.88 22.66 6.83
N ILE A 558 -21.14 22.64 6.38
CA ILE A 558 -21.61 23.32 5.15
C ILE A 558 -21.43 24.83 5.29
N SER A 559 -21.82 25.41 6.43
CA SER A 559 -21.65 26.85 6.70
C SER A 559 -20.17 27.29 6.65
N LYS A 560 -19.26 26.45 7.14
CA LYS A 560 -17.80 26.70 7.08
C LYS A 560 -17.25 26.59 5.66
N LEU A 561 -17.76 25.65 4.85
CA LEU A 561 -17.42 25.52 3.43
C LEU A 561 -17.89 26.72 2.59
N GLU A 562 -19.01 27.35 2.98
CA GLU A 562 -19.57 28.52 2.29
C GLU A 562 -18.88 29.85 2.67
N SER A 563 -18.14 29.88 3.79
CA SER A 563 -17.33 31.04 4.16
C SER A 563 -16.08 31.14 3.29
N LYS A 564 -16.07 32.12 2.36
CA LYS A 564 -15.00 32.37 1.37
C LYS A 564 -13.59 32.66 1.93
N ASP A 565 -13.41 32.71 3.24
CA ASP A 565 -12.14 33.10 3.87
C ASP A 565 -11.21 31.93 4.27
N SER A 566 -11.57 30.67 4.00
CA SER A 566 -10.86 29.50 4.55
C SER A 566 -9.93 28.75 3.58
N GLU A 567 -9.43 29.41 2.53
CA GLU A 567 -8.52 28.75 1.57
C GLU A 567 -7.15 28.32 2.18
N ARG A 568 -6.88 28.55 3.48
CA ARG A 568 -5.51 28.46 4.01
C ARG A 568 -5.22 27.68 5.29
N ASP A 569 -6.19 27.01 5.95
CA ASP A 569 -5.82 26.15 7.09
C ASP A 569 -6.79 24.99 7.39
N TRP A 570 -6.94 24.10 6.41
CA TRP A 570 -7.80 22.91 6.51
C TRP A 570 -7.33 21.90 7.56
N THR A 571 -6.02 21.86 7.86
CA THR A 571 -5.46 20.87 8.80
C THR A 571 -5.74 21.25 10.25
N GLY A 572 -5.65 22.55 10.59
CA GLY A 572 -6.01 23.04 11.92
C GLY A 572 -7.49 22.84 12.26
N ALA A 573 -8.39 23.02 11.30
CA ALA A 573 -9.83 22.84 11.51
C ALA A 573 -10.22 21.37 11.76
N VAL A 574 -9.55 20.41 11.10
CA VAL A 574 -9.76 18.97 11.30
C VAL A 574 -9.18 18.51 12.64
N ASP A 575 -7.97 18.96 13.01
CA ASP A 575 -7.35 18.61 14.29
C ASP A 575 -8.13 19.18 15.50
N ASP A 576 -8.71 20.37 15.33
CA ASP A 576 -9.59 21.00 16.30
C ASP A 576 -10.96 20.30 16.37
N TRP A 577 -11.51 19.84 15.23
CA TRP A 577 -12.72 19.00 15.19
C TRP A 577 -12.53 17.67 15.95
N ILE A 578 -11.43 16.94 15.69
CA ILE A 578 -11.09 15.70 16.40
C ILE A 578 -10.90 15.98 17.91
N SER A 579 -10.20 17.06 18.25
CA SER A 579 -9.95 17.44 19.66
C SER A 579 -11.23 17.78 20.42
N ARG A 580 -12.21 18.44 19.78
CA ARG A 580 -13.50 18.79 20.39
C ARG A 580 -14.41 17.57 20.53
N MET A 581 -14.41 16.67 19.53
CA MET A 581 -15.13 15.40 19.58
C MET A 581 -14.64 14.54 20.75
N LEU A 582 -13.32 14.34 20.87
CA LEU A 582 -12.72 13.56 21.95
C LEU A 582 -12.95 14.17 23.34
N LYS A 583 -12.92 15.51 23.46
CA LYS A 583 -13.25 16.20 24.72
C LYS A 583 -14.72 16.03 25.13
N ARG A 584 -15.65 15.99 24.17
CA ARG A 584 -17.09 15.83 24.46
C ARG A 584 -17.44 14.41 24.86
N VAL A 585 -16.84 13.42 24.20
CA VAL A 585 -16.95 12.01 24.59
C VAL A 585 -16.36 11.78 25.99
N ALA A 586 -15.24 12.43 26.33
CA ALA A 586 -14.63 12.34 27.65
C ALA A 586 -15.37 13.12 28.76
N SER A 587 -16.33 13.99 28.41
CA SER A 587 -17.10 14.80 29.36
C SER A 587 -18.55 14.35 29.54
N ALA A 588 -18.98 13.28 28.85
CA ALA A 588 -20.29 12.69 29.08
C ALA A 588 -20.32 12.08 30.50
N PRO A 589 -21.32 12.43 31.34
CA PRO A 589 -21.39 11.90 32.70
C PRO A 589 -21.67 10.39 32.66
N ASP A 590 -20.91 9.61 33.43
CA ASP A 590 -21.16 8.19 33.68
C ASP A 590 -22.56 8.03 34.28
N SER A 591 -23.56 7.72 33.44
CA SER A 591 -24.86 7.23 33.88
C SER A 591 -24.79 5.71 34.08
N THR A 592 -24.00 5.29 35.07
CA THR A 592 -24.20 4.00 35.72
C THR A 592 -24.63 4.22 37.16
N SER A 593 -25.94 4.41 37.34
CA SER A 593 -26.59 4.25 38.64
C SER A 593 -27.80 3.32 38.48
N GLY A 594 -27.72 2.15 39.11
CA GLY A 594 -28.87 1.42 39.62
C GLY A 594 -29.51 0.38 38.69
N GLU A 595 -29.32 -0.88 39.10
CA GLU A 595 -29.98 -2.15 38.69
C GLU A 595 -29.54 -2.81 37.37
#